data_AF-A0A1H0DA40-F1
#
_entry.id   AF-A0A1H0DA40-F1
#
_cell.length_a   1.000
_cell.length_b   1.000
_cell.length_c   1.000
_cell.angle_alpha   90.00
_cell.angle_beta   90.00
_cell.angle_gamma   90.00
#
_symmetry.space_group_name_H-M   'P 1'
#
loop_
_entity.id
_entity.type
_entity.pdbx_description
1 polymer ?
#
loop_
_entity_poly.entity_id
_entity_poly.type
_entity_poly.pdbx_seq_one_letter_code
_entity_poly.pdbx_strand_id
1 'polypeptide(L)'
;MFVVRIETEEVRKFRAFRRLRDAFAYARRSGDETQDGAASVFDVADTDDAEIAVVAVRDGLGAPLAMREPDTAVMLASMGLGTGLRI
;
A
#
# COMPACT_ATOMS: atom_id res chain seq x y z
N MET A 1 -12.76 -4.26 -6.09
CA MET A 1 -12.23 -2.88 -6.14
C MET A 1 -11.18 -2.67 -5.06
N PHE A 2 -10.33 -1.64 -5.16
CA PHE A 2 -9.32 -1.32 -4.14
C PHE A 2 -9.60 0.04 -3.52
N VAL A 3 -9.48 0.19 -2.20
CA VAL A 3 -9.73 1.45 -1.50
C VAL A 3 -8.52 1.82 -0.68
N VAL A 4 -8.04 3.04 -0.84
CA VAL A 4 -6.99 3.62 -0.01
C VAL A 4 -7.64 4.45 1.09
N ARG A 5 -7.33 4.13 2.34
CA ARG A 5 -7.65 4.93 3.53
C ARG A 5 -6.41 5.70 3.93
N ILE A 6 -6.52 7.02 4.03
CA ILE A 6 -5.48 7.89 4.58
C ILE A 6 -6.04 8.45 5.88
N GLU A 7 -5.39 8.12 6.99
CA GLU A 7 -5.69 8.70 8.30
C GLU A 7 -4.72 9.85 8.54
N THR A 8 -5.26 11.07 8.63
CA THR A 8 -4.52 12.24 9.12
C THR A 8 -5.08 12.64 10.49
N GLU A 9 -4.35 13.49 11.23
CA GLU A 9 -4.76 13.93 12.58
C GLU A 9 -6.18 14.51 12.62
N GLU A 10 -6.62 15.13 11.53
CA GLU A 10 -7.91 15.83 11.45
C GLU A 10 -8.96 15.11 10.60
N VAL A 11 -8.59 14.26 9.63
CA VAL A 11 -9.52 13.74 8.62
C VAL A 11 -9.18 12.32 8.16
N ARG A 12 -10.21 11.47 8.02
CA ARG A 12 -10.11 10.19 7.29
C ARG A 12 -10.52 10.37 5.84
N LYS A 13 -9.57 10.25 4.91
CA LYS A 13 -9.84 10.30 3.46
C LYS A 13 -9.90 8.89 2.90
N PHE A 14 -10.86 8.65 2.01
CA PHE A 14 -11.04 7.38 1.31
C PHE A 14 -11.02 7.61 -0.19
N ARG A 15 -10.34 6.74 -0.93
CA ARG A 15 -10.31 6.81 -2.39
C ARG A 15 -10.32 5.42 -3.00
N ALA A 16 -11.32 5.16 -3.86
CA ALA A 16 -11.45 3.89 -4.56
C ALA A 16 -10.70 3.90 -5.91
N PHE A 17 -10.20 2.74 -6.29
CA PHE A 17 -9.44 2.47 -7.50
C PHE A 17 -9.88 1.12 -8.09
N ARG A 18 -9.90 1.05 -9.41
CA ARG A 18 -10.16 -0.21 -10.13
C ARG A 18 -8.93 -1.12 -10.21
N ARG A 19 -7.73 -0.56 -10.06
CA ARG A 19 -6.46 -1.28 -10.20
C ARG A 19 -5.62 -1.16 -8.93
N LEU A 20 -5.07 -2.29 -8.51
CA LEU A 20 -4.23 -2.39 -7.32
C LEU A 20 -2.98 -1.50 -7.42
N ARG A 21 -2.34 -1.47 -8.60
CA ARG A 21 -1.14 -0.65 -8.85
C ARG A 21 -1.39 0.83 -8.61
N ASP A 22 -2.54 1.34 -9.04
CA ASP A 22 -2.91 2.75 -8.89
C ASP A 22 -3.20 3.09 -7.42
N ALA A 23 -3.86 2.18 -6.70
CA ALA A 23 -4.10 2.30 -5.26
C ALA A 23 -2.78 2.35 -4.47
N PHE A 24 -1.84 1.45 -4.78
CA PHE A 24 -0.52 1.42 -4.15
C PHE A 24 0.33 2.64 -4.47
N ALA A 25 0.33 3.10 -5.72
CA ALA A 25 1.05 4.31 -6.12
C ALA A 25 0.50 5.55 -5.38
N TYR A 26 -0.82 5.64 -5.24
CA TYR A 26 -1.46 6.71 -4.48
C TYR A 26 -1.15 6.62 -2.99
N ALA A 27 -1.26 5.43 -2.38
CA ALA A 27 -0.95 5.21 -0.97
C ALA A 27 0.52 5.56 -0.65
N ARG A 28 1.46 5.13 -1.49
CA ARG A 28 2.89 5.45 -1.34
C ARG A 28 3.15 6.95 -1.44
N ARG A 29 2.56 7.62 -2.42
CA ARG A 29 2.70 9.07 -2.57
C ARG A 29 2.13 9.82 -1.36
N SER A 30 0.96 9.42 -0.88
CA SER A 30 0.33 10.05 0.27
C SER A 30 1.03 9.77 1.60
N GLY A 31 1.67 8.61 1.77
CA GLY A 31 2.49 8.32 2.94
C GLY A 31 3.82 9.11 2.97
N ASP A 32 4.39 9.43 1.80
CA ASP A 32 5.62 10.23 1.70
C ASP A 32 5.34 11.73 1.97
N GLU A 33 4.21 12.26 1.48
CA GLU A 33 3.79 13.65 1.70
C GLU A 33 3.26 13.92 3.12
N THR A 34 2.82 12.88 3.84
CA THR A 34 2.23 12.98 5.18
C THR A 34 3.10 12.19 6.15
N GLN A 35 4.17 12.79 6.69
CA GLN A 35 5.11 12.13 7.61
C GLN A 35 4.45 11.50 8.87
N ASP A 36 3.16 11.79 9.11
CA ASP A 36 2.33 11.27 10.22
C ASP A 36 1.15 10.38 9.79
N GLY A 37 0.88 10.24 8.48
CA GLY A 37 -0.34 9.60 7.98
C GLY A 37 -0.14 8.18 7.46
N ALA A 38 -0.56 7.18 8.23
CA ALA A 38 -0.53 5.78 7.79
C ALA A 38 -1.58 5.53 6.68
N ALA A 39 -1.15 5.59 5.41
CA ALA A 39 -1.97 5.13 4.29
C ALA A 39 -2.14 3.61 4.36
N SER A 40 -3.36 3.11 4.20
CA SER A 40 -3.69 1.68 4.18
C SER A 40 -4.49 1.35 2.94
N VAL A 41 -4.15 0.25 2.27
CA VAL A 41 -4.87 -0.23 1.08
C VAL A 41 -5.74 -1.41 1.47
N PHE A 42 -6.98 -1.41 1.00
CA PHE A 42 -7.96 -2.47 1.25
C PHE A 42 -8.47 -3.03 -0.08
N ASP A 43 -8.66 -4.34 -0.14
CA ASP A 43 -9.39 -5.00 -1.21
C ASP A 43 -10.86 -5.17 -0.81
N VAL A 44 -11.76 -4.89 -1.74
CA VAL A 44 -13.21 -5.09 -1.59
C VAL A 44 -13.66 -5.99 -2.74
N ALA A 45 -13.89 -7.26 -2.41
CA ALA A 45 -14.44 -8.24 -3.34
C ALA A 45 -15.89 -7.88 -3.71
N ASP A 46 -16.33 -8.36 -4.88
CA ASP A 46 -17.74 -8.30 -5.29
C ASP A 46 -18.35 -6.91 -5.48
N THR A 47 -17.53 -5.88 -5.72
CA THR A 47 -18.05 -4.57 -6.13
C THR A 47 -17.17 -3.85 -7.17
N ASP A 48 -17.85 -3.27 -8.15
CA ASP A 48 -17.31 -2.37 -9.18
C ASP A 48 -17.71 -0.90 -8.92
N ASP A 49 -18.51 -0.65 -7.88
CA ASP A 49 -18.97 0.67 -7.49
C ASP A 49 -18.03 1.29 -6.45
N ALA A 50 -17.56 2.50 -6.74
CA ALA A 50 -16.60 3.21 -5.90
C ALA A 50 -17.19 3.65 -4.56
N GLU A 51 -18.46 4.04 -4.53
CA GLU A 51 -19.12 4.48 -3.30
C GLU A 51 -19.39 3.28 -2.39
N ILE A 52 -19.89 2.18 -2.96
CA ILE A 52 -20.11 0.93 -2.23
C ILE A 52 -18.79 0.39 -1.67
N ALA A 53 -17.71 0.42 -2.46
CA ALA A 53 -16.39 0.00 -2.00
C ALA A 53 -15.90 0.82 -0.79
N VAL A 54 -16.08 2.15 -0.82
CA VAL A 54 -15.69 3.03 0.29
C VAL A 54 -16.53 2.77 1.54
N VAL A 55 -17.84 2.58 1.38
CA VAL A 55 -18.73 2.23 2.51
C VAL A 55 -18.32 0.90 3.13
N ALA A 56 -18.06 -0.13 2.32
CA ALA A 56 -17.60 -1.42 2.82
C ALA A 56 -16.32 -1.32 3.65
N VAL A 57 -15.34 -0.50 3.22
CA VAL A 57 -14.12 -0.27 4.00
C VAL A 57 -14.37 0.55 5.27
N ARG A 58 -15.29 1.50 5.24
CA ARG A 58 -15.71 2.25 6.44
C ARG A 58 -16.37 1.33 7.48
N ASP A 59 -17.15 0.37 7.02
CA ASP A 59 -17.84 -0.62 7.85
C ASP A 59 -16.92 -1.78 8.29
N GLY A 60 -15.65 -1.78 7.88
CA GLY A 60 -14.66 -2.78 8.26
C GLY A 60 -14.73 -4.10 7.48
N LEU A 61 -15.46 -4.11 6.35
CA LEU A 61 -15.61 -5.28 5.48
C LEU A 61 -14.49 -5.43 4.44
N GLY A 62 -13.60 -4.44 4.32
CA GLY A 62 -12.44 -4.50 3.42
C GLY A 62 -11.31 -5.38 3.96
N ALA A 63 -10.68 -6.15 3.10
CA ALA A 63 -9.49 -6.95 3.45
C ALA A 63 -8.23 -6.07 3.37
N PRO A 64 -7.49 -5.84 4.48
CA PRO A 64 -6.29 -5.02 4.44
C PRO A 64 -5.19 -5.71 3.63
N LEU A 65 -4.61 -4.99 2.68
CA LEU A 65 -3.45 -5.43 1.92
C LEU A 65 -2.19 -4.85 2.55
N ALA A 66 -1.29 -5.74 2.97
CA ALA A 66 0.02 -5.33 3.44
C ALA A 66 0.76 -4.63 2.28
N MET A 67 1.07 -3.35 2.47
CA MET A 67 2.08 -2.70 1.64
C MET A 67 3.41 -3.34 1.98
N ARG A 68 3.77 -4.42 1.28
CA ARG A 68 5.14 -4.92 1.29
C ARG A 68 6.01 -3.80 0.75
N GLU A 69 6.67 -3.07 1.63
CA GLU A 69 7.94 -2.43 1.31
C GLU A 69 8.80 -3.46 0.57
N PRO A 70 9.48 -3.10 -0.52
CA PRO A 70 10.45 -4.00 -1.09
C PRO A 70 11.47 -4.28 0.00
N ASP A 71 11.45 -5.51 0.53
CA ASP A 71 12.43 -6.05 1.47
C ASP A 71 13.83 -5.62 0.99
N THR A 72 14.41 -4.64 1.67
CA THR A 72 15.79 -4.20 1.50
C THR A 72 16.78 -5.34 1.78
N ALA A 73 16.30 -6.50 2.26
CA ALA A 73 17.03 -7.75 2.35
C ALA A 73 17.45 -8.35 0.99
N VAL A 74 16.84 -7.98 -0.14
CA VAL A 74 17.24 -8.51 -1.47
C VAL A 74 18.43 -7.75 -2.09
N MET A 75 18.71 -6.50 -1.69
CA MET A 75 19.82 -5.74 -2.27
C MET A 75 21.22 -6.11 -1.73
N LEU A 76 21.31 -6.73 -0.56
CA LEU A 76 22.61 -7.13 0.03
C LEU A 76 23.17 -8.44 -0.52
N ALA A 77 22.36 -9.28 -1.17
CA ALA A 77 22.81 -10.55 -1.74
C ALA A 77 23.54 -10.41 -3.09
N SER A 78 23.54 -9.22 -3.70
CA SER A 78 24.16 -8.97 -5.01
C SER A 78 25.54 -8.29 -4.93
N MET A 79 26.02 -7.93 -3.73
CA MET A 79 27.44 -7.57 -3.55
C MET A 79 28.26 -8.85 -3.50
N GLY A 80 28.60 -9.35 -4.68
CA GLY A 80 29.55 -10.43 -4.88
C GLY A 80 30.80 -10.19 -4.06
N LEU A 81 30.94 -10.96 -2.99
CA LEU A 81 32.17 -11.09 -2.20
C LEU A 81 33.16 -11.87 -3.08
N GLY A 82 33.81 -11.16 -4.00
CA GLY A 82 34.91 -11.66 -4.79
C GLY A 82 36.12 -11.88 -3.90
N THR A 83 36.12 -12.95 -3.11
CA THR A 83 37.34 -13.47 -2.50
C THR A 83 38.18 -14.07 -3.63
N GLY A 84 39.05 -13.24 -4.21
CA GLY A 84 40.22 -13.71 -4.94
C GLY A 84 41.20 -14.35 -3.97
N LEU A 85 40.88 -15.54 -3.46
CA LEU A 85 41.84 -16.40 -2.78
C LEU A 85 42.62 -17.13 -3.87
N ARG A 86 43.84 -16.66 -4.14
CA ARG A 86 44.82 -17.42 -4.93
C ARG A 86 45.38 -18.53 -4.05
N ILE A 87 45.17 -19.77 -4.48
CA ILE A 87 45.88 -20.96 -4.00
C ILE A 87 47.15 -21.09 -4.83
#